data_AF-A0A1G6FJ84-F1
#
_entry.id   AF-A0A1G6FJ84-F1
#
_cell.length_a   1.000
_cell.length_b   1.000
_cell.length_c   1.000
_cell.angle_alpha   90.00
_cell.angle_beta   90.00
_cell.angle_gamma   90.00
#
_symmetry.space_group_name_H-M   'P 1'
#
loop_
_entity.id
_entity.type
_entity.pdbx_description
1 polymer ?
#
loop_
_entity_poly.entity_id
_entity_poly.type
_entity_poly.pdbx_seq_one_letter_code
_entity_poly.pdbx_strand_id
1 'polypeptide(L)'
;MCCCPFHNDKNPSMKVDTRYHCFGCGADGDAIDFVSNYYGLSAIESAKKVNEDFFLGIQFGYDSKPLAKTPEQIRQEKNLEFSRDVVRAFDILRRDAINTLSKYHRLLWDWKKKYEPKDMRDADWHPFFVEALNKLDLVNELLDDLCFGERSKQIEVLEIYGEEIKSIGERIKNFE
;
A
#
# COMPACT_ATOMS: atom_id res chain seq x y z
N MET A 1 -22.40 8.99 4.67
CA MET A 1 -23.23 8.05 5.46
C MET A 1 -24.68 8.44 5.27
N CYS A 2 -25.58 7.46 5.29
CA CYS A 2 -27.02 7.64 5.07
C CYS A 2 -27.81 6.70 5.99
N CYS A 3 -29.11 6.95 6.15
CA CYS A 3 -29.99 6.03 6.88
C CYS A 3 -30.14 4.72 6.11
N CYS A 4 -30.04 3.61 6.83
CA CYS A 4 -30.18 2.29 6.24
C CYS A 4 -31.64 2.04 5.86
N PRO A 5 -31.93 1.63 4.61
CA PRO A 5 -33.29 1.27 4.19
C PRO A 5 -33.73 -0.12 4.66
N PHE A 6 -32.79 -0.95 5.15
CA PHE A 6 -33.03 -2.35 5.50
C PHE A 6 -33.49 -2.56 6.95
N HIS A 7 -33.55 -1.50 7.74
CA HIS A 7 -34.15 -1.52 9.07
C HIS A 7 -34.74 -0.15 9.40
N ASN A 8 -35.49 -0.05 10.49
CA ASN A 8 -36.05 1.22 10.93
C ASN A 8 -34.96 2.11 11.55
N ASP A 9 -34.19 2.75 10.68
CA ASP A 9 -33.02 3.54 11.04
C ASP A 9 -33.38 5.01 11.27
N LYS A 10 -33.08 5.51 12.47
CA LYS A 10 -33.27 6.92 12.85
C LYS A 10 -32.00 7.76 12.71
N ASN A 11 -30.82 7.13 12.67
CA ASN A 11 -29.53 7.81 12.65
C ASN A 11 -28.65 7.21 11.55
N PRO A 12 -28.09 8.01 10.61
CA PRO A 12 -27.32 7.49 9.48
C PRO A 12 -26.30 6.40 9.85
N SER A 13 -26.63 5.13 9.57
CA SER A 13 -25.82 3.96 9.95
C SER A 13 -25.21 3.22 8.77
N MET A 14 -25.52 3.61 7.54
CA MET A 14 -25.04 2.96 6.31
C MET A 14 -24.00 3.81 5.57
N LYS A 15 -22.91 3.16 5.15
CA LYS A 15 -21.91 3.70 4.24
C LYS A 15 -22.07 3.06 2.86
N VAL A 16 -21.96 3.86 1.81
CA VAL A 16 -22.00 3.42 0.41
C VAL A 16 -20.78 3.98 -0.30
N ASP A 17 -19.93 3.10 -0.84
CA ASP A 17 -18.79 3.41 -1.70
C ASP A 17 -18.77 2.49 -2.93
N THR A 18 -17.78 1.62 -3.09
CA THR A 18 -17.82 0.51 -4.06
C THR A 18 -18.75 -0.61 -3.60
N ARG A 19 -19.01 -0.71 -2.29
CA ARG A 19 -19.97 -1.60 -1.65
C ARG A 19 -20.85 -0.82 -0.66
N TYR A 20 -21.94 -1.40 -0.20
CA TYR A 20 -22.68 -0.86 0.94
C TYR A 20 -22.42 -1.70 2.19
N HIS A 21 -22.39 -1.02 3.35
CA HIS A 21 -22.35 -1.67 4.65
C HIS A 21 -23.14 -0.84 5.66
N CYS A 22 -24.02 -1.50 6.40
CA CYS A 22 -24.78 -0.92 7.50
C CYS A 22 -24.22 -1.40 8.84
N PHE A 23 -23.70 -0.47 9.63
CA PHE A 23 -23.16 -0.76 10.96
C PHE A 23 -24.26 -1.04 12.01
N GLY A 24 -25.51 -0.67 11.73
CA GLY A 24 -26.63 -0.87 12.64
C GLY A 24 -27.23 -2.29 12.57
N CYS A 25 -27.48 -2.79 11.36
CA CYS A 25 -28.11 -4.10 11.14
C CYS A 25 -27.20 -5.15 10.50
N GLY A 26 -25.99 -4.79 10.08
CA GLY A 26 -25.03 -5.69 9.43
C GLY A 26 -25.31 -5.97 7.96
N ALA A 27 -26.34 -5.35 7.36
CA ALA A 27 -26.60 -5.49 5.92
C ALA A 27 -25.40 -5.00 5.10
N ASP A 28 -24.97 -5.79 4.13
CA ASP A 28 -23.73 -5.60 3.40
C ASP A 28 -23.82 -6.25 2.01
N GLY A 29 -23.12 -5.68 1.03
CA GLY A 29 -23.01 -6.27 -0.31
C GLY A 29 -22.63 -5.25 -1.37
N ASP A 30 -22.71 -5.65 -2.63
CA ASP A 30 -22.52 -4.77 -3.78
C ASP A 30 -23.83 -4.10 -4.25
N ALA A 31 -23.79 -3.43 -5.42
CA ALA A 31 -24.95 -2.75 -5.98
C ALA A 31 -26.10 -3.71 -6.35
N ILE A 32 -25.79 -4.95 -6.75
CA ILE A 32 -26.80 -5.96 -7.09
C ILE A 32 -27.43 -6.49 -5.81
N ASP A 33 -26.63 -6.77 -4.78
CA ASP A 33 -27.12 -7.19 -3.47
C ASP A 33 -28.04 -6.13 -2.85
N PHE A 34 -27.71 -4.85 -3.01
CA PHE A 34 -28.54 -3.75 -2.52
C PHE A 34 -29.94 -3.79 -3.14
N VAL A 35 -30.01 -3.89 -4.48
CA VAL A 35 -31.28 -3.94 -5.22
C VAL A 35 -32.04 -5.22 -4.89
N SER A 36 -31.34 -6.35 -4.77
CA SER A 36 -31.90 -7.64 -4.35
C SER A 36 -32.59 -7.52 -3.00
N ASN A 37 -31.90 -6.98 -1.99
CA ASN A 37 -32.43 -6.84 -0.64
C ASN A 37 -33.52 -5.77 -0.54
N TYR A 38 -33.42 -4.70 -1.33
CA TYR A 38 -34.38 -3.60 -1.30
C TYR A 38 -35.71 -3.97 -1.97
N TYR A 39 -35.66 -4.70 -3.08
CA TYR A 39 -36.84 -5.09 -3.86
C TYR A 39 -37.30 -6.54 -3.61
N GLY A 40 -36.56 -7.33 -2.83
CA GLY A 40 -36.87 -8.74 -2.60
C GLY A 40 -36.74 -9.61 -3.85
N LEU A 41 -35.79 -9.28 -4.73
CA LEU A 41 -35.56 -9.95 -6.02
C LEU A 41 -34.43 -10.97 -5.91
N SER A 42 -34.37 -11.95 -6.82
CA SER A 42 -33.16 -12.76 -6.98
C SER A 42 -32.00 -11.93 -7.54
N ALA A 43 -30.76 -12.42 -7.43
CA ALA A 43 -29.59 -11.72 -7.98
C ALA A 43 -29.72 -11.42 -9.48
N ILE A 44 -30.26 -12.37 -10.27
CA ILE A 44 -30.45 -12.20 -11.72
C ILE A 44 -31.53 -11.15 -12.01
N GLU A 45 -32.64 -11.18 -11.29
CA GLU A 45 -33.71 -10.19 -11.45
C GLU A 45 -33.25 -8.79 -11.03
N SER A 46 -32.42 -8.70 -9.99
CA SER A 46 -31.82 -7.45 -9.52
C SER A 46 -30.88 -6.88 -10.57
N ALA A 47 -30.04 -7.71 -11.19
CA ALA A 47 -29.19 -7.30 -12.29
C ALA A 47 -29.99 -6.83 -13.52
N LYS A 48 -31.08 -7.53 -13.86
CA LYS A 48 -32.01 -7.12 -14.93
C LYS A 48 -32.64 -5.76 -14.63
N LYS A 49 -33.10 -5.58 -13.38
CA LYS A 49 -33.68 -4.33 -12.92
C LYS A 49 -32.68 -3.16 -13.03
N VAL A 50 -31.44 -3.34 -12.59
CA VAL A 50 -30.39 -2.30 -12.74
C VAL A 50 -30.14 -1.98 -14.22
N ASN A 51 -30.06 -3.01 -15.07
CA ASN A 51 -29.87 -2.81 -16.50
C ASN A 51 -31.01 -2.03 -17.17
N GLU A 52 -32.26 -2.30 -16.76
CA GLU A 52 -33.45 -1.60 -17.26
C GLU A 52 -33.54 -0.16 -16.72
N ASP A 53 -33.37 0.03 -15.40
CA ASP A 53 -33.47 1.33 -14.74
C ASP A 53 -32.42 2.33 -15.27
N PHE A 54 -31.23 1.84 -15.65
CA PHE A 54 -30.11 2.66 -16.13
C PHE A 54 -29.80 2.53 -17.63
N PHE A 55 -30.63 1.80 -18.39
CA PHE A 55 -30.48 1.59 -19.83
C PHE A 55 -29.07 1.11 -20.26
N LEU A 56 -28.50 0.14 -19.53
CA LEU A 56 -27.11 -0.31 -19.77
C LEU A 56 -26.95 -1.16 -21.05
N GLY A 57 -28.05 -1.58 -21.68
CA GLY A 57 -28.05 -2.33 -22.94
C GLY A 57 -27.51 -3.76 -22.81
N ILE A 58 -27.43 -4.30 -21.60
CA ILE A 58 -26.98 -5.67 -21.32
C ILE A 58 -28.11 -6.64 -21.70
N GLN A 59 -27.80 -7.59 -22.57
CA GLN A 59 -28.72 -8.66 -22.94
C GLN A 59 -28.59 -9.82 -21.94
N PHE A 60 -29.69 -10.17 -21.28
CA PHE A 60 -29.75 -11.33 -20.39
C PHE A 60 -30.19 -12.56 -21.17
N GLY A 61 -29.22 -13.29 -21.74
CA GLY A 61 -29.45 -14.63 -22.30
C GLY A 61 -29.07 -15.70 -21.28
N TYR A 62 -29.88 -16.77 -21.17
CA TYR A 62 -29.50 -17.98 -20.43
C TYR A 62 -28.28 -18.71 -21.06
N ASP A 63 -27.93 -18.35 -22.31
CA ASP A 63 -26.86 -18.96 -23.10
C ASP A 63 -25.71 -18.01 -23.46
N SER A 64 -25.69 -16.80 -22.89
CA SER A 64 -24.56 -15.88 -23.05
C SER A 64 -23.42 -16.35 -22.17
N LYS A 65 -22.73 -17.43 -22.55
CA LYS A 65 -21.38 -17.66 -22.02
C LYS A 65 -20.62 -16.33 -22.24
N PRO A 66 -20.00 -15.74 -21.20
CA PRO A 66 -19.16 -14.57 -21.41
C PRO A 66 -18.25 -14.88 -22.58
N LEU A 67 -18.18 -14.00 -23.58
CA LEU A 67 -17.33 -14.20 -24.75
C LEU A 67 -15.97 -14.63 -24.23
N ALA A 68 -15.58 -15.87 -24.54
CA ALA A 68 -14.33 -16.41 -24.05
C ALA A 68 -13.23 -15.45 -24.51
N LYS A 69 -12.51 -14.86 -23.55
CA LYS A 69 -11.39 -13.97 -23.86
C LYS A 69 -10.45 -14.72 -24.80
N THR A 70 -10.02 -14.04 -25.85
CA THR A 70 -9.00 -14.60 -26.74
C THR A 70 -7.73 -14.92 -25.94
N PRO A 71 -6.93 -15.91 -26.36
CA PRO A 71 -5.63 -16.18 -25.72
C PRO A 71 -4.74 -14.93 -25.61
N GLU A 72 -4.86 -14.01 -26.57
CA GLU A 72 -4.14 -12.74 -26.58
C GLU A 72 -4.63 -11.77 -25.50
N GLN A 73 -5.95 -11.61 -25.32
CA GLN A 73 -6.52 -10.81 -24.24
C GLN A 73 -6.12 -11.36 -22.86
N ILE A 74 -6.18 -12.69 -22.68
CA ILE A 74 -5.74 -13.34 -21.44
C ILE A 74 -4.26 -13.06 -21.18
N ARG A 75 -3.42 -13.13 -22.21
CA ARG A 75 -1.99 -12.84 -22.09
C ARG A 75 -1.74 -11.38 -21.72
N GLN A 76 -2.44 -10.43 -22.34
CA GLN A 76 -2.31 -9.01 -22.05
C GLN A 76 -2.73 -8.69 -20.60
N GLU A 77 -3.85 -9.25 -20.13
CA GLU A 77 -4.30 -9.07 -18.75
C GLU A 77 -3.28 -9.63 -17.75
N LYS A 78 -2.76 -10.83 -17.99
CA LYS A 78 -1.71 -11.42 -17.14
C LYS A 78 -0.43 -10.58 -17.13
N ASN A 79 -0.03 -10.02 -18.27
CA ASN A 79 1.14 -9.13 -18.34
C ASN A 79 0.92 -7.83 -17.55
N LEU A 80 -0.29 -7.26 -17.62
CA LEU A 80 -0.66 -6.06 -16.86
C LEU A 80 -0.71 -6.34 -15.35
N GLU A 81 -1.29 -7.47 -14.96
CA GLU A 81 -1.32 -7.94 -13.57
C GLU A 81 0.11 -8.13 -13.03
N PHE A 82 0.95 -8.86 -13.77
CA PHE A 82 2.35 -9.02 -13.41
C PHE A 82 3.10 -7.69 -13.28
N SER A 83 2.88 -6.75 -14.21
CA SER A 83 3.50 -5.43 -14.14
C SER A 83 3.08 -4.66 -12.89
N ARG A 84 1.80 -4.76 -12.48
CA ARG A 84 1.31 -4.17 -11.23
C ARG A 84 1.96 -4.81 -10.00
N ASP A 85 2.11 -6.13 -10.00
CA ASP A 85 2.75 -6.85 -8.90
C ASP A 85 4.22 -6.47 -8.75
N VAL A 86 4.95 -6.31 -9.85
CA VAL A 86 6.34 -5.84 -9.85
C VAL A 86 6.43 -4.42 -9.26
N VAL A 87 5.57 -3.50 -9.70
CA VAL A 87 5.52 -2.13 -9.16
C VAL A 87 5.22 -2.14 -7.66
N ARG A 88 4.28 -2.97 -7.23
CA ARG A 88 3.91 -3.11 -5.82
C ARG A 88 5.05 -3.68 -4.98
N ALA A 89 5.73 -4.72 -5.47
CA ALA A 89 6.87 -5.32 -4.79
C ALA A 89 8.00 -4.30 -4.59
N PHE A 90 8.29 -3.51 -5.64
CA PHE A 90 9.24 -2.42 -5.56
C PHE A 90 8.86 -1.39 -4.49
N ASP A 91 7.59 -0.95 -4.46
CA ASP A 91 7.14 0.06 -3.50
C ASP A 91 7.24 -0.42 -2.04
N ILE A 92 7.07 -1.73 -1.81
CA ILE A 92 7.29 -2.36 -0.51
C ILE A 92 8.77 -2.29 -0.13
N LEU A 93 9.66 -2.76 -1.02
CA LEU A 93 11.11 -2.75 -0.77
C LEU A 93 11.64 -1.34 -0.50
N ARG A 94 11.21 -0.36 -1.31
CA ARG A 94 11.54 1.05 -1.12
C ARG A 94 11.09 1.55 0.26
N ARG A 95 9.86 1.25 0.66
CA ARG A 95 9.33 1.66 1.97
C ARG A 95 10.11 1.05 3.13
N ASP A 96 10.44 -0.22 3.03
CA ASP A 96 11.20 -0.94 4.07
C ASP A 96 12.63 -0.39 4.19
N ALA A 97 13.25 -0.04 3.07
CA ALA A 97 14.54 0.64 3.04
C ALA A 97 14.48 2.01 3.71
N ILE A 98 13.49 2.84 3.37
CA ILE A 98 13.29 4.16 4.00
C ILE A 98 13.09 4.01 5.51
N ASN A 99 12.26 3.07 5.95
CA ASN A 99 12.01 2.82 7.36
C ASN A 99 13.30 2.41 8.10
N THR A 100 14.08 1.51 7.50
CA THR A 100 15.33 1.00 8.08
C THR A 100 16.37 2.12 8.19
N LEU A 101 16.59 2.87 7.10
CA LEU A 101 17.50 4.00 7.08
C LEU A 101 17.06 5.13 8.02
N SER A 102 15.76 5.39 8.15
CA SER A 102 15.23 6.39 9.08
C SER A 102 15.51 6.01 10.54
N LYS A 103 15.35 4.73 10.90
CA LYS A 103 15.73 4.22 12.22
C LYS A 103 17.23 4.34 12.45
N TYR A 104 18.03 3.97 11.45
CA TYR A 104 19.48 4.07 11.53
C TYR A 104 19.95 5.52 11.68
N HIS A 105 19.40 6.43 10.90
CA HIS A 105 19.69 7.86 10.96
C HIS A 105 19.45 8.40 12.37
N ARG A 106 18.33 8.04 12.99
CA ARG A 106 18.05 8.42 14.38
C ARG A 106 19.12 7.88 15.34
N LEU A 107 19.49 6.61 15.20
CA LEU A 107 20.51 5.99 16.04
C LEU A 107 21.89 6.65 15.86
N LEU A 108 22.31 6.94 14.63
CA LEU A 108 23.54 7.66 14.33
C LEU A 108 23.52 9.07 14.92
N TRP A 109 22.40 9.77 14.82
CA TRP A 109 22.24 11.10 15.40
C TRP A 109 22.36 11.07 16.93
N ASP A 110 21.72 10.08 17.58
CA ASP A 110 21.84 9.86 19.02
C ASP A 110 23.27 9.52 19.43
N TRP A 111 23.97 8.67 18.66
CA TRP A 111 25.37 8.33 18.91
C TRP A 111 26.30 9.53 18.75
N LYS A 112 26.11 10.34 17.71
CA LYS A 112 26.87 11.57 17.48
C LYS A 112 26.77 12.50 18.69
N LYS A 113 25.57 12.66 19.25
CA LYS A 113 25.32 13.53 20.41
C LYS A 113 25.82 12.93 21.72
N LYS A 114 25.59 11.63 21.94
CA LYS A 114 25.89 10.97 23.22
C LYS A 114 27.38 10.72 23.42
N TYR A 115 28.10 10.40 22.35
CA TYR A 115 29.51 10.02 22.39
C TYR A 115 30.44 11.13 21.90
N GLU A 116 29.95 12.38 21.86
CA GLU A 116 30.73 13.55 21.47
C GLU A 116 31.97 13.72 22.39
N PRO A 117 33.20 13.78 21.82
CA PRO A 117 34.42 14.00 22.60
C PRO A 117 34.39 15.36 23.31
N LYS A 118 34.75 15.37 24.60
CA LYS A 118 34.82 16.60 25.40
C LYS A 118 36.09 17.42 25.15
N ASP A 119 37.14 16.80 24.63
CA ASP A 119 38.37 17.47 24.19
C ASP A 119 38.73 16.99 22.78
N MET A 120 39.06 17.93 21.91
CA MET A 120 39.33 17.69 20.49
C MET A 120 40.81 17.40 20.19
N ARG A 121 41.70 17.57 21.16
CA ARG A 121 43.16 17.53 20.91
C ARG A 121 43.81 16.16 21.05
N ASP A 122 43.22 15.22 21.80
CA ASP A 122 43.80 13.88 22.03
C ASP A 122 42.79 12.86 22.60
N ALA A 123 41.52 12.92 22.16
CA ALA A 123 40.54 11.94 22.63
C ALA A 123 40.68 10.60 21.88
N ASP A 124 40.53 9.48 22.57
CA ASP A 124 40.16 8.21 21.95
C ASP A 124 38.68 8.31 21.54
N TRP A 125 38.42 8.50 20.24
CA TRP A 125 37.05 8.72 19.76
C TRP A 125 36.25 7.42 19.87
N HIS A 126 35.07 7.50 20.48
CA HIS A 126 34.21 6.33 20.61
C HIS A 126 33.83 5.80 19.21
N PRO A 127 33.89 4.47 18.94
CA PRO A 127 33.62 3.93 17.60
C PRO A 127 32.26 4.36 17.02
N PHE A 128 31.21 4.41 17.84
CA PHE A 128 29.89 4.90 17.39
C PHE A 128 29.85 6.38 17.04
N PHE A 129 30.68 7.21 17.64
CA PHE A 129 30.81 8.62 17.26
C PHE A 129 31.45 8.73 15.88
N VAL A 130 32.54 7.99 15.65
CA VAL A 130 33.24 7.94 14.35
C VAL A 130 32.32 7.41 13.26
N GLU A 131 31.59 6.33 13.54
CA GLU A 131 30.62 5.76 12.61
C GLU A 131 29.51 6.75 12.28
N ALA A 132 28.95 7.42 13.29
CA ALA A 132 27.93 8.44 13.08
C ALA A 132 28.42 9.53 12.13
N LEU A 133 29.64 10.04 12.31
CA LEU A 133 30.21 11.05 11.41
C LEU A 133 30.43 10.52 9.99
N ASN A 134 30.88 9.28 9.84
CA ASN A 134 31.18 8.70 8.53
C ASN A 134 29.92 8.32 7.73
N LYS A 135 28.81 8.03 8.40
CA LYS A 135 27.62 7.45 7.78
C LYS A 135 26.42 8.42 7.70
N LEU A 136 26.38 9.48 8.50
CA LEU A 136 25.19 10.37 8.56
C LEU A 136 24.86 10.97 7.20
N ASP A 137 25.87 11.53 6.51
CA ASP A 137 25.67 12.24 5.25
C ASP A 137 25.20 11.28 4.16
N LEU A 138 25.86 10.13 4.03
CA LEU A 138 25.44 9.07 3.10
C LEU A 138 24.00 8.63 3.38
N VAL A 139 23.63 8.37 4.65
CA VAL A 139 22.27 7.93 4.99
C VAL A 139 21.24 9.00 4.64
N ASN A 140 21.56 10.29 4.79
CA ASN A 140 20.68 11.37 4.36
C ASN A 140 20.52 11.41 2.84
N GLU A 141 21.62 11.30 2.08
CA GLU A 141 21.56 11.25 0.62
C GLU A 141 20.69 10.07 0.13
N LEU A 142 20.89 8.87 0.71
CA LEU A 142 20.08 7.70 0.37
C LEU A 142 18.60 7.89 0.72
N LEU A 143 18.30 8.53 1.85
CA LEU A 143 16.91 8.83 2.24
C LEU A 143 16.27 9.83 1.29
N ASP A 144 16.99 10.88 0.88
CA ASP A 144 16.51 11.88 -0.06
C ASP A 144 16.23 11.26 -1.43
N ASP A 145 17.17 10.46 -1.95
CA ASP A 145 17.01 9.75 -3.22
C ASP A 145 15.83 8.78 -3.18
N LEU A 146 15.66 8.03 -2.08
CA LEU A 146 14.54 7.12 -1.92
C LEU A 146 13.22 7.89 -1.79
N CYS A 147 13.16 8.97 -1.03
CA CYS A 147 11.91 9.69 -0.74
C CYS A 147 11.46 10.59 -1.90
N PHE A 148 12.40 11.31 -2.51
CA PHE A 148 12.12 12.39 -3.46
C PHE A 148 12.76 12.18 -4.84
N GLY A 149 13.71 11.26 -4.99
CA GLY A 149 14.34 10.96 -6.27
C GLY A 149 13.40 10.29 -7.27
N GLU A 150 13.79 10.33 -8.56
CA GLU A 150 13.07 9.64 -9.64
C GLU A 150 13.15 8.11 -9.48
N ARG A 151 12.26 7.39 -10.18
CA ARG A 151 12.17 5.92 -10.09
C ARG A 151 13.49 5.21 -10.43
N SER A 152 14.23 5.72 -11.42
CA SER A 152 15.55 5.24 -11.80
C SER A 152 16.54 5.33 -10.64
N LYS A 153 16.58 6.48 -9.95
CA LYS A 153 17.46 6.71 -8.79
C LYS A 153 17.09 5.83 -7.60
N GLN A 154 15.79 5.69 -7.34
CA GLN A 154 15.30 4.79 -6.28
C GLN A 154 15.70 3.32 -6.55
N ILE A 155 15.65 2.87 -7.81
CA ILE A 155 16.11 1.53 -8.21
C ILE A 155 17.61 1.40 -7.99
N GLU A 156 18.40 2.37 -8.47
CA GLU A 156 19.86 2.38 -8.31
C GLU A 156 20.26 2.27 -6.83
N VAL A 157 19.61 3.02 -5.94
CA VAL A 157 19.86 2.92 -4.49
C VAL A 157 19.59 1.50 -3.96
N LEU A 158 18.45 0.90 -4.32
CA LEU A 158 18.10 -0.44 -3.85
C LEU A 158 19.00 -1.53 -4.45
N GLU A 159 19.48 -1.35 -5.68
CA GLU A 159 20.42 -2.27 -6.33
C GLU A 159 21.82 -2.19 -5.71
N ILE A 160 22.32 -0.99 -5.43
CA ILE A 160 23.68 -0.79 -4.92
C ILE A 160 23.75 -1.02 -3.41
N TYR A 161 22.82 -0.47 -2.64
CA TYR A 161 22.88 -0.44 -1.17
C TYR A 161 21.92 -1.43 -0.50
N GLY A 162 21.13 -2.19 -1.26
CA GLY A 162 20.09 -3.08 -0.71
C GLY A 162 20.59 -4.07 0.35
N GLU A 163 21.75 -4.69 0.13
CA GLU A 163 22.33 -5.63 1.12
C GLU A 163 22.90 -4.92 2.35
N GLU A 164 23.49 -3.74 2.20
CA GLU A 164 23.93 -2.92 3.34
C GLU A 164 22.74 -2.48 4.19
N ILE A 165 21.65 -2.04 3.56
CA ILE A 165 20.40 -1.65 4.23
C ILE A 165 19.81 -2.82 5.02
N LYS A 166 19.82 -4.04 4.46
CA LYS A 166 19.38 -5.25 5.18
C LYS A 166 20.26 -5.53 6.40
N SER A 167 21.58 -5.46 6.25
CA SER A 167 22.53 -5.68 7.35
C SER A 167 22.36 -4.64 8.46
N ILE A 168 22.16 -3.36 8.09
CA ILE A 168 21.81 -2.29 9.01
C ILE A 168 20.53 -2.64 9.79
N GLY A 169 19.49 -3.10 9.10
CA GLY A 169 18.23 -3.51 9.71
C GLY A 169 18.37 -4.64 10.73
N GLU A 170 19.23 -5.62 10.47
CA GLU A 170 19.54 -6.67 11.44
C GLU A 170 20.31 -6.15 12.64
N ARG A 171 21.30 -5.28 12.41
CA ARG A 171 22.13 -4.72 13.47
C ARG A 171 21.34 -3.82 14.41
N ILE A 172 20.41 -3.00 13.90
CA ILE A 172 19.62 -2.05 14.70
C ILE A 172 18.72 -2.75 15.71
N LYS A 173 18.28 -4.00 15.43
CA LYS A 173 17.49 -4.78 16.40
C LYS A 173 18.20 -5.01 17.74
N ASN A 174 19.52 -4.88 17.78
CA ASN A 174 20.29 -4.97 19.03
C ASN A 174 20.26 -3.68 19.87
N PHE A 175 19.65 -2.62 19.35
CA PHE A 175 19.57 -1.28 19.95
C PHE A 175 18.13 -0.78 20.13
N GLU A 176 17.13 -1.60 19.77
CA GLU A 176 15.69 -1.42 20.08
C GLU A 176 15.35 -2.08 21.42
#